data_AF-G0L2D8-F1
#
_entry.id   AF-G0L2D8-F1
#
_cell.length_a   1.000
_cell.length_b   1.000
_cell.length_c   1.000
_cell.angle_alpha   90.00
_cell.angle_beta   90.00
_cell.angle_gamma   90.00
#
_symmetry.space_group_name_H-M   'P 1'
#
loop_
_entity.id
_entity.type
_entity.pdbx_description
1 polymer ?
#
loop_
_entity_poly.entity_id
_entity_poly.type
_entity_poly.pdbx_seq_one_letter_code
_entity_poly.pdbx_strand_id
1 'polypeptide(L)'
;MKTKNLEKAQFEAVEKKAIYVMAHEVVMADGTVHPGELEAMRQLQEDIDMDNDLINEAKNTTVDEALVSLHNMTFPKKKVLAQILENMAISDKHLHEKEMQLIIQTFKNIGIGEETE
;
A
#
# COMPACT_ATOMS: atom_id res chain seq x y z
N MET A 1 -17.33 -11.58 19.69
CA MET A 1 -16.38 -11.46 18.56
C MET A 1 -15.60 -10.18 18.78
N LYS A 2 -14.29 -10.28 19.07
CA LYS A 2 -13.46 -9.09 19.28
C LYS A 2 -13.07 -8.60 17.88
N THR A 3 -13.70 -7.51 17.44
CA THR A 3 -13.15 -6.71 16.35
C THR A 3 -11.75 -6.30 16.78
N LYS A 4 -10.73 -6.90 16.15
CA LYS A 4 -9.38 -6.37 16.22
C LYS A 4 -9.50 -4.97 15.61
N ASN A 5 -9.57 -3.95 16.44
CA ASN A 5 -9.07 -2.64 16.05
C ASN A 5 -7.60 -2.90 15.71
N LEU A 6 -7.31 -3.13 14.43
CA LEU A 6 -5.97 -2.90 13.91
C LEU A 6 -5.67 -1.48 14.35
N GLU A 7 -4.69 -1.31 15.24
CA GLU A 7 -4.14 0.00 15.54
C GLU A 7 -3.95 0.68 14.19
N LYS A 8 -4.70 1.77 13.91
CA LYS A 8 -4.50 2.56 12.70
C LYS A 8 -3.00 2.74 12.58
N ALA A 9 -2.43 2.15 11.54
CA ALA A 9 -1.00 2.12 11.35
C ALA A 9 -0.52 3.57 11.36
N GLN A 10 0.23 3.97 12.36
CA GLN A 10 0.82 5.31 12.38
C GLN A 10 2.00 5.32 11.42
N PHE A 11 1.68 5.31 10.12
CA PHE A 11 2.62 5.67 9.08
C PHE A 11 2.85 7.18 9.15
N GLU A 12 4.10 7.58 8.97
CA GLU A 12 4.48 8.97 8.80
C GLU A 12 4.05 9.45 7.42
N ALA A 13 3.92 10.77 7.23
CA ALA A 13 3.53 11.35 5.95
C ALA A 13 4.39 10.84 4.77
N VAL A 14 5.70 10.67 4.98
CA VAL A 14 6.63 10.17 3.94
C VAL A 14 6.33 8.71 3.60
N GLU A 15 6.10 7.86 4.62
CA GLU A 15 5.77 6.45 4.44
C GLU A 15 4.42 6.28 3.76
N LYS A 16 3.40 7.06 4.17
CA LYS A 16 2.09 7.09 3.53
C LYS A 16 2.24 7.39 2.03
N LYS A 17 2.93 8.48 1.68
CA LYS A 17 3.16 8.86 0.28
C LYS A 17 3.86 7.75 -0.50
N ALA A 18 4.88 7.13 0.09
CA ALA A 18 5.61 6.05 -0.54
C ALA A 18 4.74 4.81 -0.80
N ILE A 19 3.87 4.44 0.14
CA ILE A 19 2.90 3.36 -0.02
C ILE A 19 1.96 3.66 -1.20
N TYR A 20 1.43 4.88 -1.26
CA TYR A 20 0.53 5.29 -2.34
C TYR A 20 1.22 5.31 -3.71
N VAL A 21 2.42 5.89 -3.81
CA VAL A 21 3.18 5.94 -5.07
C VAL A 21 3.42 4.53 -5.59
N MET A 22 3.89 3.61 -4.74
CA MET A 22 4.17 2.25 -5.19
C MET A 22 2.91 1.48 -5.57
N ALA A 23 1.83 1.62 -4.81
CA ALA A 23 0.55 1.00 -5.17
C ALA A 23 0.00 1.56 -6.49
N HIS A 24 0.08 2.87 -6.67
CA HIS A 24 -0.34 3.55 -7.89
C HIS A 24 0.48 3.11 -9.12
N GLU A 25 1.80 2.99 -9.00
CA GLU A 25 2.65 2.51 -10.10
C GLU A 25 2.27 1.09 -10.55
N VAL A 26 1.94 0.21 -9.59
CA VAL A 26 1.52 -1.16 -9.92
C VAL A 26 0.17 -1.18 -10.61
N VAL A 27 -0.80 -0.39 -10.13
CA VAL A 27 -2.12 -0.25 -10.74
C VAL A 27 -2.02 0.34 -12.15
N MET A 28 -1.13 1.31 -12.37
CA MET A 28 -0.98 1.95 -13.68
C MET A 28 -0.10 1.16 -14.66
N ALA A 29 0.54 0.06 -14.23
CA ALA A 29 1.57 -0.63 -15.00
C ALA A 29 1.06 -1.23 -16.32
N ASP A 30 -0.22 -1.58 -16.42
CA ASP A 30 -0.83 -2.13 -17.62
C ASP A 30 -1.48 -1.06 -18.53
N GLY A 31 -1.47 0.20 -18.09
CA GLY A 31 -2.00 1.35 -18.80
C GLY A 31 -3.54 1.46 -18.82
N THR A 32 -4.28 0.59 -18.11
CA THR A 32 -5.75 0.65 -18.05
C THR A 32 -6.24 0.51 -16.61
N VAL A 33 -6.78 1.60 -16.04
CA VAL A 33 -7.32 1.54 -14.68
C VAL A 33 -8.72 0.92 -14.67
N HIS A 34 -8.88 -0.22 -14.01
CA HIS A 34 -10.18 -0.85 -13.80
C HIS A 34 -10.92 -0.28 -12.58
N PRO A 35 -12.27 -0.29 -12.55
CA PRO A 35 -13.04 0.21 -11.41
C PRO A 35 -12.68 -0.45 -10.06
N GLY A 36 -12.30 -1.73 -10.07
CA GLY A 36 -11.86 -2.45 -8.87
C GLY A 36 -10.52 -1.95 -8.32
N GLU A 37 -9.60 -1.56 -9.19
CA GLU A 37 -8.32 -0.96 -8.78
C GLU A 37 -8.51 0.42 -8.16
N LEU A 38 -9.44 1.21 -8.70
CA LEU A 38 -9.78 2.51 -8.13
C LEU A 38 -10.33 2.34 -6.70
N GLU A 39 -11.17 1.34 -6.48
CA GLU A 39 -11.71 1.03 -5.15
C GLU A 39 -10.62 0.50 -4.21
N ALA A 40 -9.71 -0.35 -4.70
CA ALA A 40 -8.57 -0.81 -3.92
C ALA A 40 -7.66 0.36 -3.51
N MET A 41 -7.38 1.29 -4.42
CA MET A 41 -6.62 2.51 -4.11
C MET A 41 -7.35 3.40 -3.10
N ARG A 42 -8.68 3.47 -3.16
CA ARG A 42 -9.51 4.20 -2.18
C ARG A 42 -9.45 3.54 -0.80
N GLN A 43 -9.58 2.22 -0.73
CA GLN A 43 -9.46 1.45 0.51
C GLN A 43 -8.08 1.61 1.13
N LEU A 44 -7.01 1.54 0.33
CA LEU A 44 -5.64 1.75 0.81
C LEU A 44 -5.45 3.14 1.42
N GLN A 45 -5.99 4.18 0.77
CA GLN A 45 -5.96 5.54 1.31
C GLN A 45 -6.67 5.64 2.66
N GLU A 46 -7.82 4.98 2.82
CA GLU A 46 -8.54 4.95 4.10
C GLU A 46 -7.76 4.20 5.18
N ASP A 47 -7.18 3.05 4.85
CA ASP A 47 -6.46 2.19 5.79
C ASP A 47 -5.16 2.82 6.32
N ILE A 48 -4.49 3.63 5.49
CA ILE A 48 -3.29 4.38 5.88
C ILE A 48 -3.59 5.83 6.28
N ASP A 49 -4.87 6.21 6.36
CA ASP A 49 -5.34 7.54 6.80
C ASP A 49 -4.71 8.68 5.96
N MET A 50 -4.85 8.58 4.65
CA MET A 50 -4.30 9.52 3.68
C MET A 50 -5.33 10.60 3.32
N ASP A 51 -4.91 11.87 3.37
CA ASP A 51 -5.73 13.01 2.96
C ASP A 51 -5.37 13.50 1.54
N ASN A 52 -6.19 14.41 1.02
CA ASN A 52 -6.00 14.96 -0.33
C ASN A 52 -4.68 15.73 -0.48
N ASP A 53 -4.17 16.34 0.60
CA ASP A 53 -2.93 17.10 0.55
C ASP A 53 -1.73 16.15 0.38
N LEU A 54 -1.71 15.07 1.16
CA LEU A 54 -0.72 13.99 1.03
C LEU A 54 -0.79 13.30 -0.34
N ILE A 55 -1.99 13.10 -0.90
CA ILE A 55 -2.14 12.56 -2.26
C ILE A 55 -1.51 13.48 -3.29
N ASN A 56 -1.74 14.79 -3.19
CA ASN A 56 -1.15 15.77 -4.11
C ASN A 56 0.37 15.83 -3.98
N GLU A 57 0.91 15.70 -2.77
CA GLU A 57 2.35 15.58 -2.55
C GLU A 57 2.92 14.26 -3.10
N ALA A 58 2.20 13.15 -2.93
CA ALA A 58 2.61 11.84 -3.42
C ALA A 58 2.80 11.84 -4.95
N LYS A 59 1.95 12.55 -5.69
CA LYS A 59 2.09 12.72 -7.15
C LYS A 59 3.38 13.41 -7.60
N ASN A 60 4.03 14.15 -6.70
CA ASN A 60 5.31 14.80 -6.95
C ASN A 60 6.51 13.98 -6.44
N THR A 61 6.25 12.84 -5.78
CA THR A 61 7.28 11.95 -5.23
C THR A 61 7.69 10.94 -6.29
N THR A 62 8.99 10.75 -6.46
CA THR A 62 9.52 9.77 -7.41
C THR A 62 9.45 8.35 -6.85
N VAL A 63 9.49 7.35 -7.75
CA VAL A 63 9.55 5.93 -7.36
C VAL A 63 10.78 5.64 -6.50
N ASP A 64 11.93 6.21 -6.83
CA ASP A 64 13.16 6.02 -6.06
C ASP A 64 13.03 6.56 -4.62
N GLU A 65 12.44 7.75 -4.44
CA GLU A 65 12.18 8.32 -3.11
C GLU A 65 11.19 7.47 -2.31
N ALA A 66 10.16 6.94 -2.97
CA ALA A 66 9.20 6.04 -2.35
C ALA A 66 9.88 4.74 -1.89
N LEU A 67 10.71 4.12 -2.73
CA LEU A 67 11.46 2.90 -2.40
C LEU A 67 12.37 3.11 -1.18
N VAL A 68 13.11 4.22 -1.13
CA VAL A 68 13.95 4.57 0.02
C VAL A 68 13.11 4.69 1.29
N SER A 69 11.96 5.36 1.22
CA SER A 69 11.07 5.48 2.38
C SER A 69 10.53 4.13 2.84
N LEU A 70 10.16 3.24 1.92
CA LEU A 70 9.62 1.92 2.26
C LEU A 70 10.68 1.01 2.89
N HIS A 71 11.91 1.04 2.38
CA HIS A 71 13.03 0.30 2.95
C HIS A 71 13.35 0.75 4.38
N ASN A 72 13.26 2.06 4.65
CA ASN A 72 13.54 2.66 5.95
C ASN A 72 12.40 2.51 6.96
N MET A 73 11.24 1.98 6.57
CA MET A 73 10.15 1.70 7.52
C MET A 73 10.62 0.73 8.60
N THR A 74 10.14 0.94 9.83
CA THR A 74 10.40 -0.01 10.90
C THR A 74 9.73 -1.35 10.62
N PHE A 75 10.32 -2.43 11.11
CA PHE A 75 9.77 -3.77 10.93
C PHE A 75 8.28 -3.91 11.35
N PRO A 76 7.83 -3.34 12.49
CA PRO A 76 6.42 -3.35 12.84
C PRO A 76 5.53 -2.68 11.78
N LYS A 77 5.94 -1.53 11.23
CA LYS A 77 5.19 -0.83 10.17
C LYS A 77 5.13 -1.64 8.88
N LYS A 78 6.24 -2.29 8.48
CA LYS A 78 6.26 -3.22 7.34
C LYS A 78 5.27 -4.37 7.52
N LYS A 79 5.22 -4.97 8.71
CA LYS A 79 4.28 -6.06 9.02
C LYS A 79 2.82 -5.60 8.97
N VAL A 80 2.54 -4.39 9.45
CA VAL A 80 1.19 -3.82 9.36
C VAL A 80 0.81 -3.56 7.91
N LEU A 81 1.71 -3.00 7.10
CA LEU A 81 1.47 -2.80 5.67
C LEU A 81 1.18 -4.12 4.95
N ALA A 82 1.98 -5.16 5.20
CA ALA A 82 1.72 -6.50 4.65
C ALA A 82 0.32 -6.99 4.99
N GLN A 83 -0.11 -6.80 6.25
CA GLN A 83 -1.45 -7.20 6.68
C GLN A 83 -2.57 -6.40 5.99
N ILE A 84 -2.38 -5.09 5.77
CA ILE A 84 -3.33 -4.25 5.03
C ILE A 84 -3.50 -4.81 3.61
N LEU A 85 -2.40 -5.06 2.91
CA LEU A 85 -2.41 -5.60 1.55
C LEU A 85 -3.07 -6.98 1.48
N GLU A 86 -2.79 -7.87 2.43
CA GLU A 86 -3.46 -9.17 2.53
C GLU A 86 -4.97 -9.03 2.76
N ASN A 87 -5.39 -8.12 3.63
CA ASN A 87 -6.81 -7.89 3.90
C ASN A 87 -7.52 -7.34 2.66
N MET A 88 -6.90 -6.40 1.94
CA MET A 88 -7.42 -5.90 0.67
C MET A 88 -7.58 -7.02 -0.37
N ALA A 89 -6.62 -7.95 -0.44
CA ALA A 89 -6.69 -9.11 -1.34
C ALA A 89 -7.82 -10.08 -1.02
N ILE A 90 -8.13 -10.26 0.27
CA ILE A 90 -9.19 -11.16 0.74
C ILE A 90 -10.58 -10.49 0.64
N SER A 91 -10.63 -9.17 0.81
CA SER A 91 -11.89 -8.42 0.91
C SER A 91 -12.62 -8.28 -0.42
N ASP A 92 -11.90 -8.27 -1.55
CA ASP A 92 -12.52 -7.84 -2.81
C ASP A 92 -12.81 -8.97 -3.82
N LYS A 93 -14.02 -8.91 -4.39
CA LYS A 93 -14.48 -9.69 -5.55
C LYS A 93 -14.26 -8.95 -6.88
N HIS A 94 -13.66 -7.75 -6.87
CA HIS A 94 -13.61 -6.84 -8.01
C HIS A 94 -12.19 -6.42 -8.46
N LEU A 95 -11.15 -6.70 -7.69
CA LEU A 95 -9.77 -6.53 -8.14
C LEU A 95 -9.33 -7.74 -8.95
N HIS A 96 -8.61 -7.55 -10.06
CA HIS A 96 -8.02 -8.68 -10.74
C HIS A 96 -6.98 -9.32 -9.81
N GLU A 97 -7.10 -10.63 -9.56
CA GLU A 97 -6.18 -11.37 -8.68
C GLU A 97 -4.70 -11.09 -9.03
N LYS A 98 -4.43 -10.84 -10.33
CA LYS A 98 -3.10 -10.52 -10.85
C LYS A 98 -2.52 -9.19 -10.35
N GLU A 99 -3.28 -8.10 -10.32
CA GLU A 99 -2.75 -6.80 -9.85
C GLU A 99 -2.49 -6.83 -8.35
N MET A 100 -3.39 -7.40 -7.57
CA MET A 100 -3.17 -7.54 -6.12
C MET A 100 -1.95 -8.39 -5.81
N GLN A 101 -1.80 -9.51 -6.52
CA GLN A 101 -0.59 -10.33 -6.44
C GLN A 101 0.65 -9.52 -6.80
N LEU A 102 0.56 -8.65 -7.82
CA LEU A 102 1.67 -7.78 -8.22
C LEU A 102 1.99 -6.71 -7.17
N ILE A 103 0.99 -6.11 -6.54
CA ILE A 103 1.17 -5.15 -5.43
C ILE A 103 1.89 -5.87 -4.29
N ILE A 104 1.34 -6.99 -3.82
CA ILE A 104 1.91 -7.78 -2.73
C ILE A 104 3.34 -8.21 -3.06
N GLN A 105 3.58 -8.70 -4.28
CA GLN A 105 4.90 -9.16 -4.70
C GLN A 105 5.90 -8.01 -4.81
N THR A 106 5.47 -6.84 -5.28
CA THR A 106 6.30 -5.62 -5.30
C THR A 106 6.74 -5.26 -3.89
N PHE A 107 5.81 -5.22 -2.94
CA PHE A 107 6.14 -4.92 -1.55
C PHE A 107 7.00 -6.01 -0.90
N LYS A 108 6.76 -7.29 -1.18
CA LYS A 108 7.64 -8.39 -0.72
C LYS A 108 9.06 -8.26 -1.26
N ASN A 109 9.23 -7.91 -2.53
CA ASN A 109 10.55 -7.68 -3.14
C ASN A 109 11.30 -6.51 -2.49
N ILE A 110 10.59 -5.55 -1.91
CA ILE A 110 11.14 -4.43 -1.12
C ILE A 110 11.54 -4.88 0.31
N GLY A 111 11.29 -6.16 0.66
CA GLY A 111 11.56 -6.74 1.97
C GLY A 111 10.42 -6.55 2.97
N ILE A 112 9.21 -6.22 2.50
CA ILE A 112 8.05 -6.05 3.38
C ILE A 112 7.45 -7.42 3.68
N GLY A 113 7.43 -7.78 4.98
CA GLY A 113 6.82 -9.03 5.46
C GLY A 113 7.73 -10.26 5.47
N GLU A 114 8.97 -10.16 4.98
CA GLU A 114 9.94 -11.28 4.93
C GLU A 114 11.10 -11.15 5.93
N GLU A 115 11.15 -10.08 6.72
CA GLU A 115 12.19 -9.91 7.74
C GLU A 115 11.88 -10.84 8.94
N THR A 116 12.59 -11.95 9.06
CA THR A 116 12.60 -12.77 10.28
C THR A 116 13.33 -12.01 11.38
N GLU A 117 12.73 -11.93 12.58
CA GLU A 117 13.35 -11.40 13.80
C GLU A 117 14.76 -11.95 14.05
#